data_AF-A0A3N6Q5D7-F1
#
_entry.id   AF-A0A3N6Q5D7-F1
#
_cell.length_a   1.000
_cell.length_b   1.000
_cell.length_c   1.000
_cell.angle_alpha   90.00
_cell.angle_beta   90.00
_cell.angle_gamma   90.00
#
_symmetry.space_group_name_H-M   'P 1'
#
loop_
_entity.id
_entity.type
_entity.pdbx_description
1 polymer ?
#
loop_
_entity_poly.entity_id
_entity_poly.type
_entity_poly.pdbx_seq_one_letter_code
_entity_poly.pdbx_strand_id
1 'polypeptide(L)'
;MEPGHWPSEHSDALRDYFLKGMSYAEIGRQINARFGTAYTRSAIVGRARRLGLVVPEWMTSPSIAPSLPGEACLISPRRSALPNLSLPPKSAMKPAARVKLRCVGVQPRLIQLVELEPADCRYPYGGDKDGEEITFCGHPCQPGSSYCAPHARLTRRPEAASARAAGPVMLRLVSVA
;
A
#
# COMPACT_ATOMS: atom_id res chain seq x y z
N MET A 1 25.63 -3.06 -4.62
CA MET A 1 24.68 -2.95 -5.75
C MET A 1 23.49 -2.16 -5.21
N GLU A 2 23.49 -0.84 -5.37
CA GLU A 2 22.57 0.09 -4.70
C GLU A 2 21.12 -0.09 -5.19
N PRO A 3 20.21 -0.69 -4.39
CA PRO A 3 18.87 -1.04 -4.84
C PRO A 3 17.87 0.10 -4.58
N GLY A 4 18.20 1.32 -5.00
CA GLY A 4 17.38 2.51 -4.71
C GLY A 4 17.36 3.58 -5.79
N HIS A 5 18.37 3.63 -6.66
CA HIS A 5 18.40 4.61 -7.74
C HIS A 5 17.64 4.05 -8.95
N TRP A 6 16.59 4.75 -9.38
CA TRP A 6 15.92 4.49 -10.65
C TRP A 6 16.38 5.56 -11.65
N PRO A 7 17.38 5.28 -12.50
CA PRO A 7 17.86 6.22 -13.50
C PRO A 7 16.74 6.76 -14.39
N SER A 8 16.90 8.01 -14.84
CA SER A 8 16.03 8.61 -15.86
C SER A 8 15.95 7.71 -17.10
N GLU A 9 17.07 7.17 -17.54
CA GLU A 9 17.18 6.28 -18.71
C GLU A 9 16.25 5.06 -18.62
N HIS A 10 16.12 4.44 -17.44
CA HIS A 10 15.21 3.30 -17.24
C HIS A 10 13.74 3.74 -17.23
N SER A 11 13.47 4.98 -16.80
CA SER A 11 12.13 5.57 -16.86
C SER A 11 11.72 5.88 -18.29
N ASP A 12 12.66 6.39 -19.10
CA ASP A 12 12.42 6.73 -20.50
C ASP A 12 12.17 5.46 -21.31
N ALA A 13 13.01 4.43 -21.14
CA ALA A 13 12.79 3.12 -21.73
C ALA A 13 11.44 2.49 -21.31
N LEU A 14 11.04 2.64 -20.05
CA LEU A 14 9.74 2.20 -19.56
C LEU A 14 8.58 2.90 -20.29
N ARG A 15 8.66 4.22 -20.54
CA ARG A 15 7.62 4.93 -21.31
C ARG A 15 7.57 4.43 -22.76
N ASP A 16 8.73 4.25 -23.40
CA ASP A 16 8.81 3.79 -24.78
C ASP A 16 8.21 2.39 -24.96
N TYR A 17 8.57 1.43 -24.10
CA TYR A 17 8.02 0.09 -24.18
C TYR A 17 6.53 0.02 -23.80
N PHE A 18 6.09 0.91 -22.92
CA PHE A 18 4.69 1.06 -22.59
C PHE A 18 3.86 1.58 -23.77
N LEU A 19 4.36 2.59 -24.49
CA LEU A 19 3.74 3.09 -25.73
C LEU A 19 3.71 2.04 -26.84
N LYS A 20 4.69 1.14 -26.88
CA LYS A 20 4.70 -0.04 -27.77
C LYS A 20 3.69 -1.13 -27.36
N GLY A 21 2.95 -0.95 -26.27
CA GLY A 21 1.92 -1.90 -25.82
C GLY A 21 2.47 -3.18 -25.20
N MET A 22 3.71 -3.20 -24.74
CA MET A 22 4.28 -4.38 -24.09
C MET A 22 3.69 -4.60 -22.69
N SER A 23 3.52 -5.86 -22.27
CA SER A 23 3.11 -6.16 -20.90
C SER A 23 4.22 -5.80 -19.89
N TYR A 24 3.86 -5.45 -18.65
CA TYR A 24 4.85 -5.11 -17.63
C TYR A 24 5.90 -6.19 -17.33
N ALA A 25 5.58 -7.46 -17.53
CA ALA A 25 6.54 -8.54 -17.35
C ALA A 25 7.57 -8.54 -18.50
N GLU A 26 7.11 -8.28 -19.72
CA GLU A 26 7.97 -8.14 -20.91
C GLU A 26 8.85 -6.89 -20.82
N ILE A 27 8.28 -5.77 -20.40
CA ILE A 27 9.04 -4.53 -20.17
C ILE A 27 10.16 -4.76 -19.15
N GLY A 28 9.86 -5.48 -18.05
CA GLY A 28 10.88 -5.85 -17.06
C GLY A 28 12.01 -6.68 -17.66
N ARG A 29 11.69 -7.69 -18.48
CA ARG A 29 12.71 -8.49 -19.19
C ARG A 29 13.58 -7.62 -20.10
N GLN A 30 12.99 -6.71 -20.87
CA GLN A 30 13.74 -5.86 -21.79
C GLN A 30 14.61 -4.83 -21.08
N ILE A 31 14.14 -4.20 -20.02
CA ILE A 31 14.94 -3.26 -19.22
C ILE A 31 16.09 -4.00 -18.53
N ASN A 32 15.83 -5.19 -17.97
CA ASN A 32 16.86 -6.01 -17.35
C ASN A 32 17.93 -6.45 -18.36
N ALA A 33 17.52 -6.87 -19.56
CA ALA A 33 18.42 -7.26 -20.63
C ALA A 33 19.27 -6.09 -21.16
N ARG A 34 18.67 -4.89 -21.29
CA ARG A 34 19.35 -3.71 -21.84
C ARG A 34 20.33 -3.07 -20.87
N PHE A 35 19.98 -2.98 -19.59
CA PHE A 35 20.73 -2.22 -18.59
C PHE A 35 21.44 -3.11 -17.55
N GLY A 36 21.38 -4.44 -17.71
CA GLY A 36 21.97 -5.38 -16.74
C GLY A 36 21.35 -5.27 -15.34
N THR A 37 20.07 -4.88 -15.27
CA THR A 37 19.34 -4.71 -14.01
C THR A 37 18.53 -5.94 -13.65
N ALA A 38 18.09 -6.02 -12.39
CA ALA A 38 17.27 -7.11 -11.87
C ALA A 38 15.92 -6.59 -11.34
N TYR A 39 15.20 -5.79 -12.14
CA TYR A 39 13.88 -5.31 -11.75
C TYR A 39 12.84 -6.41 -11.83
N THR A 40 12.02 -6.51 -10.78
CA THR A 40 10.86 -7.40 -10.75
C THR A 40 9.69 -6.76 -11.48
N ARG A 41 8.72 -7.57 -11.92
CA ARG A 41 7.46 -7.08 -12.52
C ARG A 41 6.79 -6.01 -11.65
N SER A 42 6.77 -6.21 -10.33
CA SER A 42 6.18 -5.27 -9.37
C SER A 42 6.94 -3.95 -9.29
N ALA A 43 8.27 -3.96 -9.44
CA ALA A 43 9.08 -2.75 -9.51
C ALA A 43 8.72 -1.92 -10.76
N ILE A 44 8.55 -2.57 -11.92
CA ILE A 44 8.12 -1.91 -13.16
C ILE A 44 6.72 -1.30 -13.00
N VAL A 45 5.75 -2.06 -12.48
CA VAL A 45 4.38 -1.57 -12.24
C VAL A 45 4.38 -0.39 -11.29
N GLY A 46 5.13 -0.48 -10.20
CA GLY A 46 5.25 0.60 -9.21
C GLY A 46 5.85 1.87 -9.82
N ARG A 47 6.88 1.74 -10.68
CA ARG A 47 7.44 2.88 -11.38
C ARG A 47 6.45 3.46 -12.40
N ALA A 48 5.81 2.63 -13.20
CA ALA A 48 4.85 3.09 -14.21
C ALA A 48 3.70 3.90 -13.61
N ARG A 49 3.18 3.45 -12.45
CA ARG A 49 2.15 4.20 -11.70
C ARG A 49 2.64 5.57 -11.24
N ARG A 50 3.88 5.66 -10.72
CA ARG A 50 4.48 6.94 -10.32
C ARG A 50 4.74 7.88 -11.51
N LEU A 51 4.99 7.32 -12.70
CA LEU A 51 5.14 8.07 -13.94
C LEU A 51 3.80 8.48 -14.57
N GLY A 52 2.65 8.14 -13.96
CA GLY A 52 1.34 8.47 -14.50
C GLY A 52 0.98 7.71 -15.79
N LEU A 53 1.67 6.60 -16.08
CA LEU A 53 1.34 5.75 -17.22
C LEU A 53 0.01 5.04 -16.94
N VAL A 54 -1.08 5.60 -17.43
CA VAL A 54 -2.44 5.07 -17.27
C VAL A 54 -2.53 3.74 -17.99
N VAL A 55 -2.75 2.67 -17.22
CA VAL A 55 -2.93 1.30 -17.72
C VAL A 55 -4.21 1.27 -18.57
N PRO A 56 -4.13 0.98 -19.88
CA PRO A 56 -5.32 0.61 -20.62
C PRO A 56 -5.90 -0.66 -20.01
N GLU A 57 -7.21 -0.72 -19.83
CA GLU A 57 -7.90 -1.79 -19.09
C GLU A 57 -7.57 -3.21 -19.60
N TRP A 58 -7.14 -3.33 -20.88
CA TRP A 58 -6.68 -4.56 -21.53
C TRP A 58 -5.33 -5.11 -21.03
N MET A 59 -4.51 -4.31 -20.34
CA MET A 59 -3.20 -4.72 -19.83
C MET A 59 -3.26 -5.25 -18.38
N THR A 60 -4.45 -5.32 -17.79
CA THR A 60 -4.70 -5.94 -16.50
C THR A 60 -4.56 -7.47 -16.65
N SER A 61 -3.36 -8.00 -16.40
CA SER A 61 -3.13 -9.45 -16.41
C SER A 61 -4.13 -10.16 -15.45
N PRO A 62 -4.60 -11.37 -15.79
CA PRO A 62 -5.55 -12.09 -14.95
C PRO A 62 -4.97 -12.33 -13.55
N SER A 63 -5.88 -12.27 -12.57
CA SER A 63 -5.62 -12.35 -11.13
C SER A 63 -4.59 -13.43 -10.77
N ILE A 64 -3.49 -13.01 -10.12
CA ILE A 64 -2.55 -13.91 -9.44
C ILE A 64 -3.24 -14.38 -8.17
N ALA A 65 -3.92 -15.53 -8.25
CA ALA A 65 -4.09 -16.36 -7.06
C ALA A 65 -2.69 -16.93 -6.69
N PRO A 66 -2.31 -16.99 -5.41
CA PRO A 66 -1.01 -17.53 -5.03
C PRO A 66 -1.01 -19.05 -5.27
N SER A 67 -0.20 -19.52 -6.21
CA SER A 67 0.18 -20.93 -6.32
C SER A 67 1.25 -21.25 -5.28
N LEU A 68 0.91 -22.09 -4.31
CA LEU A 68 1.85 -22.64 -3.33
C LEU A 68 2.88 -23.56 -4.04
N PRO A 69 4.14 -23.66 -3.56
CA PRO A 69 5.17 -24.47 -4.21
C PRO A 69 5.15 -25.92 -3.70
N GLY A 70 5.02 -26.87 -4.61
CA GLY A 70 5.21 -28.30 -4.35
C GLY A 70 4.55 -29.17 -5.41
N GLU A 71 5.32 -30.14 -5.92
CA GLU A 71 4.96 -31.21 -6.86
C GLU A 71 4.90 -30.90 -8.37
N ALA A 72 5.60 -31.77 -9.11
CA ALA A 72 5.83 -31.73 -10.54
C ALA A 72 4.56 -31.90 -11.39
N CYS A 73 4.66 -31.41 -12.64
CA CYS A 73 3.67 -31.54 -13.71
C CYS A 73 2.95 -32.90 -13.74
N LEU A 74 1.62 -32.85 -13.59
CA LEU A 74 0.71 -33.65 -14.39
C LEU A 74 -0.41 -32.76 -14.91
N ILE A 75 -0.59 -32.77 -16.22
CA ILE A 75 -1.62 -32.06 -16.97
C ILE A 75 -2.98 -32.49 -16.42
N SER A 76 -3.58 -31.67 -15.56
CA SER A 76 -4.94 -31.92 -15.07
C SER A 76 -5.93 -31.43 -16.13
N PRO A 77 -6.94 -32.24 -16.52
CA PRO A 77 -7.89 -31.84 -17.54
C PRO A 77 -8.64 -30.61 -17.06
N ARG A 78 -8.71 -29.61 -17.95
CA ARG A 78 -9.54 -28.41 -17.89
C ARG A 78 -10.72 -28.59 -16.93
N ARG A 79 -10.59 -28.05 -15.72
CA ARG A 79 -11.69 -27.91 -14.76
C ARG A 79 -12.77 -27.10 -15.48
N SER A 80 -13.81 -27.77 -15.97
CA SER A 80 -14.99 -27.12 -16.51
C SER A 80 -15.46 -26.11 -15.48
N ALA A 81 -15.44 -24.82 -15.86
CA ALA A 81 -15.92 -23.75 -15.01
C ALA A 81 -17.33 -24.10 -14.54
N LEU A 82 -17.51 -24.24 -13.22
CA LEU A 82 -18.85 -24.32 -12.64
C LEU A 82 -19.57 -23.01 -13.03
N PRO A 83 -20.71 -23.06 -13.74
CA PRO A 83 -21.31 -21.88 -14.36
C PRO A 83 -21.96 -20.89 -13.37
N ASN A 84 -21.91 -21.16 -12.05
CA ASN A 84 -22.76 -20.49 -11.07
C ASN A 84 -22.01 -19.81 -9.92
N LEU A 85 -20.78 -19.32 -10.13
CA LEU A 85 -20.33 -18.19 -9.29
C LEU A 85 -20.94 -16.93 -9.88
N SER A 86 -22.07 -16.51 -9.31
CA SER A 86 -22.64 -15.18 -9.49
C SER A 86 -21.64 -14.14 -8.96
N LEU A 87 -20.62 -13.86 -9.77
CA LEU A 87 -19.74 -12.73 -9.55
C LEU A 87 -20.62 -11.48 -9.61
N PRO A 88 -20.56 -10.59 -8.60
CA PRO A 88 -21.33 -9.36 -8.64
C PRO A 88 -21.03 -8.62 -9.95
N PRO A 89 -22.04 -8.05 -10.61
CA PRO A 89 -21.85 -7.38 -11.89
C PRO A 89 -20.75 -6.33 -11.74
N LYS A 90 -19.84 -6.23 -12.72
CA LYS A 90 -18.68 -5.30 -12.69
C LYS A 90 -19.07 -3.84 -12.40
N SER A 91 -20.32 -3.48 -12.69
CA SER A 91 -20.95 -2.19 -12.35
C SER A 91 -21.03 -1.91 -10.84
N ALA A 92 -21.13 -2.95 -10.01
CA ALA A 92 -21.17 -2.87 -8.54
C ALA A 92 -19.79 -2.68 -7.89
N MET A 93 -18.70 -2.74 -8.66
CA MET A 93 -17.32 -2.53 -8.18
C MET A 93 -16.84 -1.08 -8.35
N LYS A 94 -17.74 -0.10 -8.42
CA LYS A 94 -17.31 1.29 -8.25
C LYS A 94 -16.75 1.41 -6.83
N PRO A 95 -15.52 1.93 -6.63
CA PRO A 95 -15.02 2.20 -5.30
C PRO A 95 -16.03 3.10 -4.61
N ALA A 96 -16.75 2.58 -3.63
CA ALA A 96 -17.60 3.42 -2.79
C ALA A 96 -16.72 4.55 -2.28
N ALA A 97 -17.21 5.79 -2.36
CA ALA A 97 -16.51 6.94 -1.80
C ALA A 97 -16.09 6.57 -0.38
N ARG A 98 -14.81 6.71 -0.05
CA ARG A 98 -14.28 6.32 1.26
C ARG A 98 -15.02 7.12 2.33
N VAL A 99 -15.98 6.50 3.00
CA VAL A 99 -16.70 7.11 4.11
C VAL A 99 -15.70 7.27 5.25
N LYS A 100 -15.48 8.52 5.69
CA LYS A 100 -14.65 8.80 6.87
C LYS A 100 -15.42 8.34 8.11
N LEU A 101 -15.08 7.15 8.60
CA LEU A 101 -15.62 6.63 9.85
C LEU A 101 -15.00 7.43 11.00
N ARG A 102 -15.84 8.17 11.74
CA ARG A 102 -15.47 8.82 13.01
C ARG A 102 -16.18 8.10 14.16
N CYS A 103 -15.57 8.11 15.35
CA CYS A 103 -16.23 7.61 16.55
C CYS A 103 -17.45 8.48 16.87
N VAL A 104 -18.65 7.92 16.77
CA VAL A 104 -19.86 8.56 17.30
C VAL A 104 -19.77 8.54 18.83
N GLY A 105 -19.89 9.70 19.47
CA GLY A 105 -19.89 9.82 20.94
C GLY A 105 -18.53 10.06 21.60
N VAL A 106 -17.45 10.26 20.85
CA VAL A 106 -16.18 10.77 21.39
C VAL A 106 -16.12 12.26 21.11
N GLN A 107 -16.05 13.08 22.16
CA GLN A 107 -15.80 14.52 22.03
C GLN A 107 -14.29 14.76 22.20
N PRO A 108 -13.51 14.91 21.12
CA PRO A 108 -12.07 15.12 21.23
C PRO A 108 -11.74 16.46 21.89
N ARG A 109 -10.57 16.54 22.53
CA ARG A 109 -10.03 17.79 23.08
C ARG A 109 -9.43 18.71 22.01
N LEU A 110 -9.25 18.21 20.78
CA LEU A 110 -8.75 18.95 19.61
C LEU A 110 -7.43 19.70 19.88
N ILE A 111 -6.48 18.96 20.45
CA ILE A 111 -5.16 19.49 20.85
C ILE A 111 -4.23 19.56 19.63
N GLN A 112 -3.35 20.56 19.55
CA GLN A 112 -2.35 20.62 18.47
C GLN A 112 -1.19 19.64 18.70
N LEU A 113 -0.40 19.35 17.66
CA LEU A 113 0.73 18.40 17.76
C LEU A 113 1.73 18.81 18.85
N VAL A 114 1.95 20.12 19.00
CA VAL A 114 2.94 20.69 19.92
C VAL A 114 2.55 20.58 21.39
N GLU A 115 1.26 20.41 21.67
CA GLU A 115 0.69 20.33 23.01
C GLU A 115 0.38 18.88 23.44
N LEU A 116 0.69 17.91 22.58
CA LEU A 116 0.29 16.52 22.78
C LEU A 116 1.24 15.77 23.71
N GLU A 117 0.76 15.38 24.88
CA GLU A 117 1.55 14.63 25.85
C GLU A 117 1.78 13.17 25.43
N PRO A 118 2.82 12.48 25.95
CA PRO A 118 3.13 11.09 25.60
C PRO A 118 1.95 10.13 25.82
N ALA A 119 1.15 10.38 26.86
CA ALA A 119 -0.01 9.60 27.25
C ALA A 119 -1.31 9.99 26.53
N ASP A 120 -1.29 10.96 25.61
CA ASP A 120 -2.48 11.44 24.93
C ASP A 120 -2.75 10.72 23.60
N CYS A 121 -4.04 10.56 23.30
CA CYS A 121 -4.53 9.87 22.13
C CYS A 121 -4.17 10.64 20.84
N ARG A 122 -3.37 9.99 19.99
CA ARG A 122 -2.84 10.52 18.72
C ARG A 122 -3.78 10.37 17.53
N TYR A 123 -5.09 10.23 17.75
CA TYR A 123 -6.04 10.10 16.65
C TYR A 123 -6.27 11.48 16.01
N PRO A 124 -6.00 11.66 14.70
CA PRO A 124 -6.07 12.95 14.04
C PRO A 124 -7.50 13.34 13.66
N TYR A 125 -7.75 14.65 13.71
CA TYR A 125 -8.95 15.33 13.28
C TYR A 125 -8.55 16.50 12.37
N GLY A 126 -9.25 16.67 11.24
CA GLY A 126 -8.92 17.69 10.25
C GLY A 126 -7.71 17.32 9.38
N GLY A 127 -7.18 18.30 8.65
CA GLY A 127 -6.05 18.11 7.72
C GLY A 127 -6.37 17.27 6.50
N ASP A 128 -7.64 17.16 6.14
CA ASP A 128 -8.06 16.38 4.97
C ASP A 128 -7.89 17.15 3.66
N LYS A 129 -7.74 18.48 3.77
CA LYS A 129 -7.52 19.41 2.66
C LYS A 129 -6.30 20.27 2.96
N ASP A 130 -5.66 20.75 1.90
CA ASP A 130 -4.52 21.67 2.02
C ASP A 130 -4.94 22.93 2.79
N GLY A 131 -4.19 23.26 3.84
CA GLY A 131 -4.43 24.44 4.70
C GLY A 131 -5.35 24.19 5.90
N GLU A 132 -5.89 22.98 6.10
CA GLU A 132 -6.62 22.64 7.33
C GLU A 132 -5.67 22.26 8.46
N GLU A 133 -5.86 22.85 9.64
CA GLU A 133 -5.10 22.49 10.84
C GLU A 133 -5.39 21.05 11.28
N ILE A 134 -4.34 20.29 11.57
CA ILE A 134 -4.44 18.94 12.13
C ILE A 134 -4.48 19.05 13.65
N THR A 135 -5.58 18.59 14.23
CA THR A 135 -5.78 18.49 15.68
C THR A 135 -5.88 17.03 16.11
N PHE A 136 -5.71 16.75 17.40
CA PHE A 136 -5.67 15.40 17.95
C PHE A 136 -6.70 15.21 19.05
N CYS A 137 -7.11 13.95 19.26
CA CYS A 137 -8.10 13.57 20.26
C CYS A 137 -7.76 14.02 21.70
N GLY A 138 -6.51 13.85 22.14
CA GLY A 138 -6.06 14.31 23.47
C GLY A 138 -6.60 13.54 24.69
N HIS A 139 -7.37 12.47 24.50
CA HIS A 139 -7.83 11.60 25.61
C HIS A 139 -6.73 10.66 26.09
N PRO A 140 -6.74 10.21 27.36
CA PRO A 140 -5.74 9.27 27.85
C PRO A 140 -5.70 7.98 27.01
N CYS A 141 -4.50 7.59 26.62
CA CYS A 141 -4.22 6.37 25.88
C CYS A 141 -4.53 5.13 26.72
N GLN A 142 -4.92 4.05 26.05
CA GLN A 142 -4.95 2.73 26.67
C GLN A 142 -3.52 2.15 26.76
N PRO A 143 -3.19 1.35 27.79
CA PRO A 143 -1.90 0.68 27.88
C PRO A 143 -1.58 -0.11 26.60
N GLY A 144 -0.36 0.05 26.07
CA GLY A 144 0.07 -0.61 24.83
C GLY A 144 -0.60 -0.07 23.55
N SER A 145 -1.20 1.13 23.60
CA SER A 145 -1.84 1.79 22.47
C SER A 145 -1.48 3.28 22.44
N SER A 146 -1.33 3.86 21.24
CA SER A 146 -1.21 5.32 21.05
C SER A 146 -2.57 6.03 21.00
N TYR A 147 -3.64 5.31 21.32
CA TYR A 147 -5.02 5.76 21.17
C TYR A 147 -5.84 5.43 22.41
N CYS A 148 -6.86 6.24 22.70
CA CYS A 148 -7.90 5.94 23.68
C CYS A 148 -8.74 4.73 23.22
N ALA A 149 -9.50 4.12 24.13
CA ALA A 149 -10.28 2.90 23.86
C ALA A 149 -11.13 2.94 22.56
N PRO A 150 -11.91 4.00 22.28
CA PRO A 150 -12.70 4.05 21.06
C PRO A 150 -11.84 4.19 19.79
N HIS A 151 -10.83 5.06 19.80
CA HIS A 151 -9.95 5.23 18.63
C HIS A 151 -9.04 4.03 18.39
N ALA A 152 -8.65 3.29 19.43
CA ALA A 152 -7.92 2.04 19.30
C ALA A 152 -8.73 0.98 18.54
N ARG A 153 -10.05 0.94 18.74
CA ARG A 153 -10.95 0.02 18.02
C ARG A 153 -11.12 0.39 16.55
N LEU A 154 -11.09 1.69 16.22
CA LEU A 154 -11.17 2.13 14.82
C LEU A 154 -9.89 1.87 14.02
N THR A 155 -8.73 2.03 14.65
CA THR A 155 -7.45 1.95 13.96
C THR A 155 -6.89 0.52 13.90
N ARG A 156 -7.24 -0.33 14.86
CA ARG A 156 -6.82 -1.74 14.86
C ARG A 156 -7.74 -2.56 13.95
N ARG A 157 -7.12 -3.38 13.10
CA ARG A 157 -7.85 -4.41 12.36
C ARG A 157 -8.27 -5.52 13.35
N PRO A 158 -9.49 -6.08 13.25
CA PRO A 158 -9.97 -7.09 14.20
C PRO A 158 -9.10 -8.35 14.36
N GLU A 159 -8.12 -8.62 13.49
CA GLU A 159 -7.21 -9.79 13.60
C GLU A 159 -5.77 -9.44 13.22
N ALA A 160 -5.19 -8.42 13.84
CA ALA A 160 -3.73 -8.28 13.81
C ALA A 160 -3.26 -7.66 15.12
N ALA A 161 -3.00 -8.50 16.11
CA ALA A 161 -1.92 -8.17 17.04
C ALA A 161 -0.71 -7.83 16.17
N SER A 162 -0.29 -6.56 16.19
CA SER A 162 0.90 -6.14 15.48
C SER A 162 2.07 -6.97 15.99
N ALA A 163 2.48 -7.99 15.24
CA ALA A 163 3.63 -8.83 15.54
C ALA A 163 4.97 -8.07 15.47
N ARG A 164 4.92 -6.75 15.20
CA ARG A 164 6.06 -5.87 15.44
C ARG A 164 6.08 -5.54 16.92
N ALA A 165 6.71 -6.42 17.71
CA ALA A 165 7.30 -5.99 18.96
C ALA A 165 8.19 -4.78 18.65
N ALA A 166 7.95 -3.65 19.30
CA ALA A 166 8.86 -2.52 19.26
C ALA A 166 10.14 -2.95 19.97
N GLY A 167 11.04 -3.60 19.24
CA GLY A 167 12.41 -3.82 19.71
C GLY A 167 13.09 -2.48 19.93
N PRO A 168 14.03 -2.37 20.88
CA PRO A 168 14.75 -1.13 21.12
C PRO A 168 15.50 -0.76 19.83
N VAL A 169 15.05 0.31 19.17
CA VAL A 169 15.79 0.91 18.06
C VAL A 169 16.96 1.66 18.68
N MET A 170 18.14 1.06 18.66
CA MET A 170 19.38 1.70 19.09
C MET A 170 19.79 2.70 18.01
N LEU A 171 19.45 3.98 18.21
CA LEU A 171 19.95 5.08 17.38
C LEU A 171 21.40 5.37 17.78
N ARG A 172 22.34 5.23 16.82
CA ARG A 172 23.75 5.58 17.04
C ARG A 172 23.95 7.01 16.54
N LEU A 173 24.38 7.91 17.42
CA LEU A 173 24.84 9.24 17.04
C LEU A 173 26.09 9.10 16.17
N VAL A 174 26.04 9.63 14.95
CA VAL A 174 27.21 9.77 14.08
C VAL A 174 27.63 11.22 14.19
N SER A 175 28.83 11.47 14.73
CA SER A 175 29.43 12.80 14.69
C SER A 175 29.71 13.16 13.24
N VAL A 176 29.22 14.31 12.82
CA VAL A 176 29.63 14.96 11.58
C VAL A 176 31.03 15.54 11.83
N ALA A 177 32.01 15.08 11.06
CA ALA A 177 33.36 15.65 11.01
C ALA A 177 33.41 16.76 9.96
#